data_AF-A0A4Q4UK03-F1
#
_entry.id   AF-A0A4Q4UK03-F1
#
_cell.length_a   1.000
_cell.length_b   1.000
_cell.length_c   1.000
_cell.angle_alpha   90.00
_cell.angle_beta   90.00
_cell.angle_gamma   90.00
#
_symmetry.space_group_name_H-M   'P 1'
#
loop_
_entity.id
_entity.type
_entity.pdbx_description
1 polymer ?
#
loop_
_entity_poly.entity_id
_entity_poly.type
_entity_poly.pdbx_seq_one_letter_code
_entity_poly.pdbx_strand_id
1 'polypeptide(L)'
;MIGEPGHGVYVEKQGFAQGVVSNHSDVLKRHGAAVKEFGYLVTGCDKKLAAENNERLEEASKLTKDPQDDGRDGIAEPSGIFYPTDSELYLAYWPEHDTKYPVMLLPWDDLRRAGLPGTLRDTGLLDRLPKCYKFDSTHGITGWAEGYEDGGRLVTKREFPVAYFDKPKSVGWFPAEDLSLFDFEDSKHKSIPNYHEARDLYAAAVGFGSYEEMKAYNLKRGLPMKRCSTVSQSSQAAA
;
A
#
# COMPACT_ATOMS: atom_id res chain seq x y z
N MET A 1 -31.96 14.10 6.97
CA MET A 1 -30.92 15.09 7.33
C MET A 1 -29.62 14.57 6.75
N ILE A 2 -29.03 15.34 5.84
CA ILE A 2 -28.00 14.90 4.89
C ILE A 2 -26.66 15.29 5.50
N GLY A 3 -25.79 14.31 5.76
CA GLY A 3 -24.42 14.52 6.25
C GLY A 3 -23.49 14.95 5.12
N GLU A 4 -22.55 15.84 5.44
CA GLU A 4 -21.64 16.50 4.49
C GLU A 4 -20.62 15.54 3.84
N PRO A 5 -20.30 15.70 2.54
CA PRO A 5 -19.20 14.99 1.90
C PRO A 5 -17.84 15.63 2.20
N GLY A 6 -16.88 14.81 2.63
CA GLY A 6 -15.50 15.19 2.90
C GLY A 6 -14.74 15.69 1.66
N HIS A 7 -13.86 16.66 1.87
CA HIS A 7 -13.10 17.38 0.83
C HIS A 7 -11.76 16.67 0.53
N GLY A 8 -11.44 16.44 -0.75
CA GLY A 8 -10.14 15.95 -1.23
C GLY A 8 -9.58 16.86 -2.33
N VAL A 9 -8.24 16.92 -2.49
CA VAL A 9 -7.45 17.87 -3.32
C VAL A 9 -7.74 17.77 -4.83
N TYR A 10 -7.91 18.91 -5.53
CA TYR A 10 -8.10 19.00 -7.00
C TYR A 10 -7.06 19.89 -7.69
N VAL A 11 -6.52 19.44 -8.83
CA VAL A 11 -5.59 20.20 -9.69
C VAL A 11 -6.16 20.30 -11.11
N GLU A 12 -6.60 21.50 -11.53
CA GLU A 12 -7.06 21.76 -12.90
C GLU A 12 -5.87 22.07 -13.82
N LYS A 13 -5.95 21.57 -15.07
CA LYS A 13 -4.92 21.70 -16.10
C LYS A 13 -4.54 23.16 -16.37
N GLN A 14 -3.23 23.33 -16.57
CA GLN A 14 -2.54 24.53 -17.09
C GLN A 14 -2.61 25.76 -16.18
N GLY A 15 -1.63 25.84 -15.27
CA GLY A 15 -1.19 27.13 -14.74
C GLY A 15 -1.07 27.19 -13.22
N PHE A 16 -0.26 26.32 -12.60
CA PHE A 16 0.47 26.67 -11.38
C PHE A 16 1.56 25.61 -11.08
N ALA A 17 2.55 25.54 -11.95
CA ALA A 17 3.82 24.91 -11.62
C ALA A 17 4.76 26.01 -11.13
N GLN A 18 4.58 26.49 -9.90
CA GLN A 18 5.55 27.34 -9.19
C GLN A 18 5.08 27.56 -7.75
N GLY A 19 5.41 26.61 -6.87
CA GLY A 19 5.13 26.72 -5.43
C GLY A 19 5.52 25.48 -4.64
N VAL A 20 5.38 24.29 -5.25
CA VAL A 20 5.76 23.01 -4.63
C VAL A 20 6.94 22.37 -5.37
N VAL A 21 7.95 23.17 -5.72
CA VAL A 21 9.12 22.68 -6.47
C VAL A 21 10.41 23.21 -5.87
N SER A 22 10.92 22.46 -4.91
CA SER A 22 12.35 22.25 -4.74
C SER A 22 12.58 20.76 -4.57
N ASN A 23 12.63 20.04 -5.71
CA ASN A 23 13.27 18.72 -5.96
C ASN A 23 12.47 17.62 -6.68
N HIS A 24 11.22 17.84 -7.13
CA HIS A 24 10.48 16.81 -7.89
C HIS A 24 10.18 17.18 -9.36
N SER A 25 11.19 17.63 -10.10
CA SER A 25 10.99 18.10 -11.49
C SER A 25 10.62 17.01 -12.51
N ASP A 26 10.78 15.73 -12.16
CA ASP A 26 10.54 14.62 -13.09
C ASP A 26 9.32 13.75 -12.78
N VAL A 27 8.79 13.80 -11.55
CA VAL A 27 7.68 12.92 -11.13
C VAL A 27 6.30 13.48 -11.51
N LEU A 28 6.14 14.80 -11.57
CA LEU A 28 4.84 15.44 -11.82
C LEU A 28 4.50 15.67 -13.31
N LYS A 29 5.40 15.33 -14.24
CA LYS A 29 5.12 15.46 -15.69
C LYS A 29 4.10 14.43 -16.22
N ARG A 30 3.59 13.51 -15.38
CA ARG A 30 2.59 12.52 -15.78
C ARG A 30 1.44 12.52 -14.77
N HIS A 31 0.33 13.16 -15.11
CA HIS A 31 -0.93 13.18 -14.35
C HIS A 31 -1.40 11.81 -13.83
N GLY A 32 -0.97 10.69 -14.43
CA GLY A 32 -1.29 9.34 -13.97
C GLY A 32 -0.59 8.89 -12.68
N ALA A 33 0.51 9.53 -12.27
CA ALA A 33 1.29 9.12 -11.10
C ALA A 33 0.62 9.51 -9.77
N ALA A 34 0.03 10.70 -9.68
CA ALA A 34 -0.64 11.18 -8.47
C ALA A 34 -1.88 10.33 -8.10
N VAL A 35 -2.63 9.86 -9.10
CA VAL A 35 -3.78 8.96 -8.88
C VAL A 35 -3.34 7.57 -8.40
N LYS A 36 -2.17 7.12 -8.85
CA LYS A 36 -1.55 5.85 -8.44
C LYS A 36 -1.06 5.88 -6.99
N GLU A 37 -0.77 7.07 -6.46
CA GLU A 37 -0.13 7.26 -5.16
C GLU A 37 -1.12 7.61 -4.04
N PHE A 38 -2.21 8.33 -4.34
CA PHE A 38 -3.17 8.81 -3.32
C PHE A 38 -4.61 8.27 -3.45
N GLY A 39 -4.90 7.42 -4.45
CA GLY A 39 -6.08 6.52 -4.44
C GLY A 39 -7.48 7.14 -4.58
N TYR A 40 -7.66 8.47 -4.55
CA TYR A 40 -8.98 9.09 -4.68
C TYR A 40 -9.09 9.95 -5.94
N LEU A 41 -9.96 9.55 -6.87
CA LEU A 41 -10.40 10.37 -8.00
C LEU A 41 -11.67 11.13 -7.61
N VAL A 42 -11.55 12.43 -7.34
CA VAL A 42 -12.71 13.30 -7.07
C VAL A 42 -13.40 13.63 -8.39
N THR A 43 -14.68 13.28 -8.52
CA THR A 43 -15.52 13.63 -9.67
C THR A 43 -16.57 14.69 -9.27
N GLY A 44 -16.85 15.66 -10.15
CA GLY A 44 -17.84 16.72 -9.88
C GLY A 44 -17.32 17.98 -9.17
N CYS A 45 -16.01 18.21 -9.12
CA CYS A 45 -15.43 19.45 -8.59
C CYS A 45 -15.63 20.60 -9.59
N ASP A 46 -16.23 21.71 -9.16
CA ASP A 46 -16.27 22.96 -9.92
C ASP A 46 -15.10 23.89 -9.55
N LYS A 47 -14.90 24.95 -10.34
CA LYS A 47 -13.77 25.89 -10.16
C LYS A 47 -13.73 26.54 -8.77
N LYS A 48 -14.89 26.68 -8.12
CA LYS A 48 -15.00 27.31 -6.81
C LYS A 48 -14.51 26.35 -5.72
N LEU A 49 -14.95 25.10 -5.77
CA LEU A 49 -14.51 24.04 -4.87
C LEU A 49 -13.00 23.75 -4.99
N ALA A 50 -12.44 23.85 -6.19
CA ALA A 50 -10.99 23.69 -6.39
C ALA A 50 -10.18 24.83 -5.74
N ALA A 51 -10.67 26.07 -5.82
CA ALA A 51 -10.01 27.24 -5.23
C ALA A 51 -10.01 27.17 -3.70
N GLU A 52 -11.16 26.86 -3.09
CA GLU A 52 -11.30 26.73 -1.62
C GLU A 52 -10.38 25.66 -1.05
N ASN A 53 -10.17 24.58 -1.79
CA ASN A 53 -9.31 23.47 -1.38
C ASN A 53 -7.81 23.84 -1.42
N ASN A 54 -7.38 24.53 -2.47
CA ASN A 54 -6.02 25.04 -2.58
C ASN A 54 -5.74 26.12 -1.52
N GLU A 55 -6.72 26.97 -1.21
CA GLU A 55 -6.60 27.95 -0.13
C GLU A 55 -6.41 27.29 1.23
N ARG A 56 -7.17 26.24 1.54
CA ARG A 56 -7.00 25.48 2.79
C ARG A 56 -5.64 24.79 2.90
N LEU A 57 -5.08 24.32 1.78
CA LEU A 57 -3.73 23.74 1.76
C LEU A 57 -2.66 24.81 2.07
N GLU A 58 -2.81 26.00 1.50
CA GLU A 58 -1.93 27.14 1.76
C GLU A 58 -2.06 27.70 3.18
N GLU A 59 -3.23 27.63 3.80
CA GLU A 59 -3.40 27.98 5.20
C GLU A 59 -2.75 26.95 6.13
N ALA A 60 -2.94 25.65 5.85
CA ALA A 60 -2.31 24.57 6.61
C ALA A 60 -0.78 24.64 6.55
N SER A 61 -0.21 25.00 5.40
CA SER A 61 1.25 25.12 5.22
C SER A 61 1.87 26.30 5.99
N LYS A 62 1.08 27.33 6.30
CA LYS A 62 1.53 28.49 7.10
C LYS A 62 1.57 28.18 8.59
N LEU A 63 0.75 27.24 9.06
CA LEU A 63 0.67 26.85 10.47
C LEU A 63 1.80 25.89 10.90
N THR A 64 2.52 25.28 9.96
CA THR A 64 3.57 24.27 10.25
C THR A 64 5.00 24.82 10.23
N LYS A 65 5.20 26.13 10.06
CA LYS A 65 6.54 26.74 10.09
C LYS A 65 6.94 27.12 11.51
N ASP A 66 7.52 26.18 12.24
CA ASP A 66 8.36 26.51 13.40
C ASP A 66 9.65 27.21 12.92
N PRO A 67 10.01 28.38 13.48
CA PRO A 67 11.20 29.12 13.07
C PRO A 67 12.46 28.58 13.74
N GLN A 68 12.92 27.39 13.32
CA GLN A 68 14.29 26.93 13.53
C GLN A 68 14.60 25.76 12.58
N ASP A 69 14.76 26.09 11.29
CA ASP A 69 15.32 25.19 10.28
C ASP A 69 16.86 25.30 10.33
N ASP A 70 17.48 24.42 11.11
CA ASP A 70 18.93 24.25 11.20
C ASP A 70 19.45 23.17 10.24
N GLY A 71 18.91 23.09 9.01
CA GLY A 71 19.61 22.46 7.88
C GLY A 71 20.09 21.03 8.13
N ARG A 72 19.28 20.20 8.81
CA ARG A 72 19.53 18.77 8.90
C ARG A 72 18.84 18.04 7.74
N ASP A 73 19.62 17.17 7.11
CA ASP A 73 19.29 16.33 5.97
C ASP A 73 17.87 15.74 6.03
N GLY A 74 17.27 15.67 4.85
CA GLY A 74 15.86 15.36 4.60
C GLY A 74 15.25 14.33 5.55
N ILE A 75 14.14 14.74 6.17
CA ILE A 75 13.23 13.84 6.87
C ILE A 75 12.83 12.76 5.85
N ALA A 76 13.35 11.54 6.04
CA ALA A 76 13.00 10.41 5.21
C ALA A 76 11.48 10.22 5.32
N GLU A 77 10.80 10.23 4.16
CA GLU A 77 9.43 9.75 4.02
C GLU A 77 9.26 8.47 4.85
N PRO A 78 8.18 8.31 5.62
CA PRO A 78 8.02 7.15 6.49
C PRO A 78 8.15 5.87 5.67
N SER A 79 9.27 5.17 5.85
CA SER A 79 9.52 3.86 5.27
C SER A 79 8.59 2.87 5.96
N GLY A 80 7.56 2.40 5.25
CA GLY A 80 6.63 1.42 5.77
C GLY A 80 5.36 1.29 4.91
N ILE A 81 4.68 0.15 5.01
CA ILE A 81 3.37 -0.09 4.40
C ILE A 81 2.35 -0.31 5.50
N PHE A 82 1.52 0.69 5.80
CA PHE A 82 0.56 0.62 6.92
C PHE A 82 -0.87 0.25 6.49
N TYR A 83 -1.18 0.43 5.21
CA TYR A 83 -2.48 0.14 4.60
C TYR A 83 -2.29 -0.76 3.37
N PRO A 84 -1.84 -2.02 3.56
CA PRO A 84 -1.57 -2.92 2.46
C PRO A 84 -2.85 -3.43 1.79
N THR A 85 -2.69 -3.94 0.58
CA THR A 85 -3.68 -4.78 -0.08
C THR A 85 -3.28 -6.24 0.13
N ASP A 86 -4.27 -7.07 0.42
CA ASP A 86 -4.07 -8.51 0.56
C ASP A 86 -3.68 -9.16 -0.78
N SER A 87 -2.94 -10.26 -0.72
CA SER A 87 -2.52 -11.01 -1.91
C SER A 87 -1.73 -10.17 -2.93
N GLU A 88 -0.93 -9.22 -2.45
CA GLU A 88 -0.05 -8.37 -3.25
C GLU A 88 1.42 -8.54 -2.87
N LEU A 89 2.31 -8.24 -3.82
CA LEU A 89 3.75 -8.26 -3.61
C LEU A 89 4.27 -7.00 -2.91
N TYR A 90 5.16 -7.22 -1.96
CA TYR A 90 5.93 -6.19 -1.27
C TYR A 90 7.40 -6.59 -1.16
N LEU A 91 8.24 -5.63 -0.77
CA LEU A 91 9.63 -5.87 -0.40
C LEU A 91 9.76 -5.72 1.10
N ALA A 92 10.21 -6.78 1.76
CA ALA A 92 10.50 -6.83 3.18
C ALA A 92 12.01 -6.67 3.41
N TYR A 93 12.40 -5.68 4.20
CA TYR A 93 13.79 -5.40 4.53
C TYR A 93 14.25 -6.24 5.72
N TRP A 94 15.36 -6.97 5.55
CA TRP A 94 16.04 -7.71 6.61
C TRP A 94 17.31 -6.99 7.04
N PRO A 95 17.35 -6.38 8.24
CA PRO A 95 18.52 -5.68 8.74
C PRO A 95 19.75 -6.58 8.86
N GLU A 96 19.57 -7.86 9.20
CA GLU A 96 20.68 -8.83 9.38
C GLU A 96 21.45 -9.07 8.09
N HIS A 97 20.80 -8.86 6.94
CA HIS A 97 21.37 -9.08 5.62
C HIS A 97 21.56 -7.79 4.83
N ASP A 98 21.14 -6.64 5.39
CA ASP A 98 21.04 -5.36 4.66
C ASP A 98 20.42 -5.55 3.27
N THR A 99 19.35 -6.35 3.21
CA THR A 99 18.79 -6.85 1.95
C THR A 99 17.27 -6.85 2.01
N LYS A 100 16.64 -6.63 0.84
CA LYS A 100 15.19 -6.75 0.69
C LYS A 100 14.82 -8.04 -0.02
N TYR A 101 13.79 -8.71 0.50
CA TYR A 101 13.23 -9.92 -0.08
C TYR A 101 11.80 -9.67 -0.54
N PRO A 102 11.39 -10.18 -1.71
CA PRO A 102 9.99 -10.19 -2.09
C PRO A 102 9.19 -10.99 -1.07
N VAL A 103 7.98 -10.51 -0.75
CA VAL A 103 7.00 -11.20 0.08
C VAL A 103 5.60 -11.02 -0.51
N MET A 104 4.76 -12.03 -0.34
CA MET A 104 3.33 -11.95 -0.66
C MET A 104 2.56 -11.70 0.63
N LEU A 105 1.82 -10.61 0.72
CA LEU A 105 0.98 -10.36 1.88
C LEU A 105 -0.24 -11.29 1.86
N LEU A 106 -0.51 -11.97 2.97
CA LEU A 106 -1.56 -12.97 3.07
C LEU A 106 -2.87 -12.36 3.56
N PRO A 107 -4.02 -12.78 3.03
CA PRO A 107 -5.31 -12.45 3.62
C PRO A 107 -5.49 -13.19 4.97
N TRP A 108 -6.42 -12.71 5.79
CA TRP A 108 -6.72 -13.33 7.10
C TRP A 108 -7.49 -14.64 7.00
N ASP A 109 -8.08 -14.91 5.83
CA ASP A 109 -8.95 -16.06 5.57
C ASP A 109 -8.31 -17.02 4.53
N ASP A 110 -8.79 -16.99 3.29
CA ASP A 110 -8.49 -17.94 2.22
C ASP A 110 -7.25 -17.52 1.44
N LEU A 111 -6.22 -18.37 1.43
CA LEU A 111 -4.93 -18.04 0.84
C LEU A 111 -4.86 -18.29 -0.68
N ARG A 112 -5.94 -18.79 -1.31
CA ARG A 112 -5.95 -19.09 -2.76
C ARG A 112 -5.66 -17.84 -3.59
N ARG A 113 -6.13 -16.67 -3.16
CA ARG A 113 -5.84 -15.39 -3.84
C ARG A 113 -4.36 -15.01 -3.82
N ALA A 114 -3.61 -15.51 -2.83
CA ALA A 114 -2.16 -15.37 -2.69
C ALA A 114 -1.38 -16.54 -3.34
N GLY A 115 -2.07 -17.47 -4.04
CA GLY A 115 -1.45 -18.62 -4.70
C GLY A 115 -1.03 -19.74 -3.75
N LEU A 116 -1.61 -19.81 -2.55
CA LEU A 116 -1.38 -20.87 -1.57
C LEU A 116 -2.68 -21.64 -1.30
N PRO A 117 -2.62 -22.95 -0.99
CA PRO A 117 -3.79 -23.71 -0.59
C PRO A 117 -4.19 -23.39 0.86
N GLY A 118 -5.45 -23.62 1.20
CA GLY A 118 -5.96 -23.53 2.57
C GLY A 118 -6.20 -22.10 3.06
N THR A 119 -6.19 -21.94 4.38
CA THR A 119 -6.49 -20.71 5.10
C THR A 119 -5.30 -20.26 5.94
N LEU A 120 -5.31 -19.00 6.43
CA LEU A 120 -4.28 -18.52 7.36
C LEU A 120 -4.16 -19.42 8.61
N ARG A 121 -5.28 -20.00 9.07
CA ARG A 121 -5.28 -20.94 10.21
C ARG A 121 -4.46 -22.20 9.94
N ASP A 122 -4.52 -22.72 8.72
CA ASP A 122 -3.81 -23.95 8.34
C ASP A 122 -2.28 -23.79 8.35
N THR A 123 -1.79 -22.54 8.39
CA THR A 123 -0.36 -22.23 8.41
C THR A 123 0.29 -22.31 9.79
N GLY A 124 -0.51 -22.33 10.87
CA GLY A 124 -0.02 -22.24 12.25
C GLY A 124 0.40 -20.83 12.71
N LEU A 125 0.30 -19.80 11.86
CA LEU A 125 0.65 -18.42 12.24
C LEU A 125 -0.18 -17.88 13.42
N LEU A 126 -1.41 -18.38 13.59
CA LEU A 126 -2.30 -17.98 14.67
C LEU A 126 -1.84 -18.46 16.06
N ASP A 127 -0.91 -19.43 16.14
CA ASP A 127 -0.36 -19.92 17.40
C ASP A 127 0.48 -18.84 18.13
N ARG A 128 0.98 -17.85 17.38
CA ARG A 128 1.75 -16.71 17.89
C ARG A 128 1.25 -15.41 17.27
N LEU A 129 -0.01 -15.08 17.54
CA LEU A 129 -0.66 -13.90 17.00
C LEU A 129 -0.03 -12.59 17.52
N PRO A 130 0.32 -11.63 16.63
CA PRO A 130 0.77 -10.31 17.03
C PRO A 130 -0.29 -9.51 17.81
N LYS A 131 0.17 -8.64 18.71
CA LYS A 131 -0.71 -7.82 19.57
C LYS A 131 -1.61 -6.84 18.80
N CYS A 132 -1.30 -6.59 17.53
CA CYS A 132 -2.08 -5.68 16.70
C CYS A 132 -3.44 -6.24 16.26
N TYR A 133 -3.76 -7.51 16.55
CA TYR A 133 -5.00 -8.15 16.12
C TYR A 133 -5.98 -8.40 17.26
N LYS A 134 -7.28 -8.24 16.96
CA LYS A 134 -8.38 -8.85 17.71
C LYS A 134 -8.58 -10.28 17.21
N PHE A 135 -8.80 -11.20 18.14
CA PHE A 135 -8.97 -12.62 17.85
C PHE A 135 -10.18 -13.19 18.53
N ASP A 136 -10.95 -13.96 17.77
CA ASP A 136 -12.05 -14.79 18.24
C ASP A 136 -11.76 -16.25 17.87
N SER A 137 -11.97 -17.18 18.79
CA SER A 137 -11.64 -18.59 18.54
C SER A 137 -12.46 -19.21 17.41
N THR A 138 -13.70 -18.73 17.21
CA THR A 138 -14.64 -19.20 16.18
C THR A 138 -14.37 -18.53 14.84
N HIS A 139 -14.20 -17.21 14.84
CA HIS A 139 -14.13 -16.39 13.62
C HIS A 139 -12.70 -16.05 13.18
N GLY A 140 -11.68 -16.39 13.98
CA GLY A 140 -10.28 -16.07 13.70
C GLY A 140 -9.96 -14.60 13.97
N ILE A 141 -9.21 -13.96 13.07
CA ILE A 141 -8.90 -12.53 13.17
C ILE A 141 -10.14 -11.73 12.82
N THR A 142 -10.61 -10.90 13.75
CA THR A 142 -11.85 -10.11 13.58
C THR A 142 -11.59 -8.62 13.33
N GLY A 143 -10.33 -8.19 13.36
CA GLY A 143 -9.92 -6.82 13.10
C GLY A 143 -8.66 -6.41 13.82
N TRP A 144 -8.38 -5.11 13.81
CA TRP A 144 -7.26 -4.49 14.53
C TRP A 144 -7.57 -4.32 16.03
N ALA A 145 -6.57 -4.51 16.89
CA ALA A 145 -6.61 -4.19 18.30
C ALA A 145 -6.61 -2.68 18.55
N GLU A 146 -6.99 -2.24 19.75
CA GLU A 146 -7.11 -0.83 20.08
C GLU A 146 -5.80 -0.05 19.87
N GLY A 147 -5.90 1.06 19.14
CA GLY A 147 -4.78 1.91 18.75
C GLY A 147 -4.08 1.45 17.48
N TYR A 148 -4.31 0.21 17.03
CA TYR A 148 -3.80 -0.33 15.78
C TYR A 148 -4.79 -0.18 14.64
N GLU A 149 -5.99 0.38 14.83
CA GLU A 149 -6.94 0.67 13.74
C GLU A 149 -6.38 1.71 12.74
N ASP A 150 -7.07 1.89 11.61
CA ASP A 150 -6.66 2.88 10.61
C ASP A 150 -6.71 4.29 11.22
N GLY A 151 -5.63 5.06 11.04
CA GLY A 151 -5.44 6.35 11.73
C GLY A 151 -5.09 6.24 13.23
N GLY A 152 -4.99 5.03 13.78
CA GLY A 152 -4.64 4.80 15.18
C GLY A 152 -3.17 5.12 15.50
N ARG A 153 -2.89 5.44 16.76
CA ARG A 153 -1.53 5.85 17.24
C ARG A 153 -0.46 4.75 17.11
N LEU A 154 -0.87 3.49 16.98
CA LEU A 154 0.00 2.31 16.85
C LEU A 154 -0.07 1.69 15.44
N VAL A 155 -0.68 2.37 14.46
CA VAL A 155 -0.82 1.88 13.08
C VAL A 155 0.52 1.48 12.45
N THR A 156 1.60 2.20 12.80
CA THR A 156 2.95 1.93 12.29
C THR A 156 3.61 0.69 12.89
N LYS A 157 3.07 0.18 14.00
CA LYS A 157 3.55 -1.00 14.74
C LYS A 157 2.77 -2.28 14.41
N ARG A 158 1.98 -2.26 13.34
CA ARG A 158 1.31 -3.46 12.83
C ARG A 158 2.34 -4.46 12.32
N GLU A 159 1.99 -5.74 12.38
CA GLU A 159 2.67 -6.81 11.68
C GLU A 159 1.66 -7.50 10.76
N PHE A 160 2.07 -7.85 9.53
CA PHE A 160 1.20 -8.51 8.56
C PHE A 160 1.62 -9.96 8.33
N PRO A 161 0.68 -10.88 8.08
CA PRO A 161 1.04 -12.23 7.69
C PRO A 161 1.56 -12.19 6.25
N VAL A 162 2.70 -12.81 6.01
CA VAL A 162 3.36 -12.84 4.71
C VAL A 162 3.80 -14.26 4.36
N ALA A 163 3.83 -14.56 3.06
CA ALA A 163 4.51 -15.72 2.53
C ALA A 163 5.83 -15.31 1.86
N TYR A 164 6.84 -16.13 2.09
CA TYR A 164 8.17 -15.98 1.53
C TYR A 164 8.30 -16.76 0.22
N PHE A 165 9.26 -16.35 -0.61
CA PHE A 165 9.59 -17.01 -1.88
C PHE A 165 10.80 -17.94 -1.74
N ASP A 166 10.95 -18.60 -0.60
CA ASP A 166 11.94 -19.63 -0.33
C ASP A 166 11.45 -21.03 -0.73
N LYS A 167 12.34 -22.03 -0.60
CA LYS A 167 12.08 -23.43 -0.95
C LYS A 167 12.53 -24.34 0.20
N PRO A 168 11.62 -25.01 0.93
CA PRO A 168 10.16 -24.95 0.80
C PRO A 168 9.60 -23.57 1.18
N LYS A 169 8.43 -23.20 0.61
CA LYS A 169 7.77 -21.93 0.93
C LYS A 169 7.43 -21.87 2.42
N SER A 170 7.85 -20.81 3.09
CA SER A 170 7.52 -20.54 4.49
C SER A 170 6.63 -19.30 4.62
N VAL A 171 6.04 -19.13 5.81
CA VAL A 171 5.19 -17.97 6.14
C VAL A 171 5.61 -17.37 7.47
N GLY A 172 5.30 -16.10 7.70
CA GLY A 172 5.68 -15.37 8.91
C GLY A 172 4.83 -14.13 9.15
N TRP A 173 4.98 -13.54 10.33
CA TRP A 173 4.55 -12.18 10.60
C TRP A 173 5.69 -11.21 10.28
N PHE A 174 5.38 -10.09 9.64
CA PHE A 174 6.39 -9.12 9.23
C PHE A 174 6.00 -7.68 9.59
N PRO A 175 6.91 -6.88 10.18
CA PRO A 175 6.62 -5.50 10.60
C PRO A 175 6.23 -4.60 9.43
N ALA A 176 5.19 -3.79 9.63
CA ALA A 176 4.72 -2.82 8.65
C ALA A 176 5.78 -1.79 8.26
N GLU A 177 6.60 -1.35 9.22
CA GLU A 177 7.67 -0.37 9.03
C GLU A 177 8.82 -0.88 8.15
N ASP A 178 9.02 -2.20 8.08
CA ASP A 178 10.07 -2.80 7.26
C ASP A 178 9.58 -3.25 5.87
N LEU A 179 8.31 -2.97 5.55
CA LEU A 179 7.73 -3.20 4.23
C LEU A 179 7.89 -1.98 3.32
N SER A 180 8.10 -2.25 2.03
CA SER A 180 8.09 -1.25 0.97
C SER A 180 7.41 -1.80 -0.29
N LEU A 181 7.05 -0.90 -1.21
CA LEU A 181 6.42 -1.31 -2.46
C LEU A 181 7.35 -2.19 -3.29
N PHE A 182 6.79 -3.28 -3.81
CA PHE A 182 7.42 -4.03 -4.90
C PHE A 182 7.17 -3.31 -6.22
N ASP A 183 8.23 -2.77 -6.82
CA ASP A 183 8.20 -2.32 -8.21
C ASP A 183 8.45 -3.52 -9.11
N PHE A 184 7.53 -3.78 -10.04
CA PHE A 184 7.64 -4.91 -10.97
C PHE A 184 8.64 -4.66 -12.09
N GLU A 185 9.09 -3.41 -12.28
CA GLU A 185 10.08 -3.00 -13.28
C GLU A 185 11.33 -2.38 -12.63
N ASP A 186 11.64 -2.77 -11.39
CA ASP A 186 12.79 -2.23 -10.66
C ASP A 186 14.10 -2.49 -11.44
N SER A 187 14.79 -1.40 -11.79
CA SER A 187 16.10 -1.44 -12.44
C SER A 187 17.18 -2.19 -11.62
N LYS A 188 17.01 -2.27 -10.30
CA LYS A 188 17.89 -2.96 -9.35
C LYS A 188 17.45 -4.39 -9.06
N HIS A 189 16.52 -4.96 -9.83
CA HIS A 189 16.01 -6.32 -9.64
C HIS A 189 17.10 -7.41 -9.42
N LYS A 190 18.30 -7.23 -10.00
CA LYS A 190 19.44 -8.16 -9.82
C LYS A 190 19.96 -8.25 -8.38
N SER A 191 19.77 -7.21 -7.57
CA SER A 191 20.14 -7.20 -6.15
C SER A 191 19.00 -7.63 -5.23
N ILE A 192 17.84 -7.99 -5.79
CA ILE A 192 16.68 -8.46 -5.02
C ILE A 192 16.58 -9.98 -5.23
N PRO A 193 16.89 -10.80 -4.22
CA PRO A 193 16.79 -12.25 -4.34
C PRO A 193 15.37 -12.67 -4.72
N ASN A 194 15.25 -13.71 -5.56
CA ASN A 194 13.97 -14.29 -6.00
C ASN A 194 13.00 -13.32 -6.71
N TYR A 195 13.46 -12.15 -7.17
CA TYR A 195 12.61 -11.13 -7.79
C TYR A 195 11.76 -11.64 -8.96
N HIS A 196 12.38 -12.35 -9.92
CA HIS A 196 11.66 -12.87 -11.09
C HIS A 196 10.70 -14.00 -10.72
N GLU A 197 11.11 -14.89 -9.81
CA GLU A 197 10.26 -15.97 -9.31
C GLU A 197 9.03 -15.41 -8.57
N ALA A 198 9.20 -14.38 -7.75
CA ALA A 198 8.10 -13.70 -7.08
C ALA A 198 7.10 -13.10 -8.08
N ARG A 199 7.60 -12.43 -9.13
CA ARG A 199 6.76 -11.88 -10.22
C ARG A 199 5.95 -12.95 -10.93
N ASP A 200 6.59 -14.05 -11.30
CA ASP A 200 5.91 -15.14 -12.04
C ASP A 200 4.91 -15.88 -11.16
N LEU A 201 5.22 -16.09 -9.88
CA LEU A 201 4.26 -16.68 -8.93
C LEU A 201 3.08 -15.76 -8.64
N TYR A 202 3.30 -14.44 -8.56
CA TYR A 202 2.21 -13.47 -8.48
C TYR A 202 1.34 -13.54 -9.74
N ALA A 203 1.94 -13.55 -10.92
CA ALA A 203 1.20 -13.66 -12.18
C ALA A 203 0.36 -14.95 -12.24
N ALA A 204 0.91 -16.07 -11.78
CA ALA A 204 0.19 -17.34 -11.65
C ALA A 204 -0.99 -17.25 -10.67
N ALA A 205 -0.79 -16.63 -9.50
CA ALA A 205 -1.85 -16.42 -8.51
C ALA A 205 -3.00 -15.55 -9.05
N VAL A 206 -2.73 -14.70 -10.05
CA VAL A 206 -3.74 -13.86 -10.70
C VAL A 206 -4.22 -14.40 -12.06
N GLY A 207 -3.84 -15.63 -12.41
CA GLY A 207 -4.40 -16.40 -13.53
C GLY A 207 -3.62 -16.35 -14.84
N PHE A 208 -2.38 -15.88 -14.83
CA PHE A 208 -1.50 -15.84 -16.01
C PHE A 208 -0.40 -16.90 -15.94
N GLY A 209 0.12 -17.35 -17.09
CA GLY A 209 1.22 -18.32 -17.12
C GLY A 209 2.57 -17.72 -16.77
N SER A 210 2.74 -16.40 -16.89
CA SER A 210 3.98 -15.68 -16.55
C SER A 210 3.71 -14.20 -16.30
N TYR A 211 4.68 -13.52 -15.69
CA TYR A 211 4.58 -12.07 -15.55
C TYR A 211 4.57 -11.34 -16.89
N GLU A 212 5.34 -11.80 -17.89
CA GLU A 212 5.38 -11.12 -19.19
C GLU A 212 4.02 -11.21 -19.92
N GLU A 213 3.31 -12.32 -19.76
CA GLU A 213 1.93 -12.46 -20.24
C GLU A 213 0.99 -11.48 -19.53
N MET A 214 1.05 -11.43 -18.20
CA MET A 214 0.25 -10.51 -17.38
C MET A 214 0.52 -9.05 -17.76
N LYS A 215 1.80 -8.68 -17.92
CA LYS A 215 2.24 -7.34 -18.31
C LYS A 215 1.70 -6.95 -19.68
N ALA A 216 1.84 -7.83 -20.67
CA ALA A 216 1.34 -7.59 -22.03
C ALA A 216 -0.19 -7.41 -22.03
N TYR A 217 -0.92 -8.26 -21.29
CA TYR A 217 -2.36 -8.15 -21.12
C TYR A 217 -2.78 -6.82 -20.48
N ASN A 218 -2.14 -6.45 -19.36
CA ASN A 218 -2.45 -5.24 -18.62
C ASN A 218 -2.12 -3.98 -19.44
N LEU A 219 -0.98 -3.95 -20.12
CA LEU A 219 -0.57 -2.83 -20.99
C LEU A 219 -1.58 -2.61 -22.12
N LYS A 220 -2.04 -3.69 -22.76
CA LYS A 220 -3.06 -3.63 -23.82
C LYS A 220 -4.40 -3.05 -23.33
N ARG A 221 -4.72 -3.25 -22.05
CA ARG A 221 -6.00 -2.84 -21.44
C ARG A 221 -5.90 -1.56 -20.59
N GLY A 222 -4.71 -0.97 -20.46
CA GLY A 222 -4.47 0.17 -19.58
C GLY A 222 -4.68 -0.15 -18.10
N LEU A 223 -4.48 -1.41 -17.69
CA LEU A 223 -4.64 -1.85 -16.29
C LEU A 223 -3.33 -1.70 -15.51
N PRO A 224 -3.39 -1.42 -14.19
CA PRO A 224 -2.21 -1.43 -13.33
C PRO A 224 -1.63 -2.84 -13.15
N MET A 225 -0.33 -2.94 -12.81
CA MET A 225 0.30 -4.24 -12.49
C MET A 225 -0.19 -4.83 -11.18
N LYS A 226 -0.28 -3.99 -10.13
CA LYS A 226 -0.92 -4.35 -8.86
C LYS A 226 -2.43 -4.27 -9.00
N ARG A 227 -3.16 -5.16 -8.34
CA ARG A 227 -4.61 -5.00 -8.19
C ARG A 227 -4.84 -3.74 -7.35
N CYS A 228 -5.61 -2.79 -7.88
CA CYS A 228 -6.12 -1.70 -7.06
C CYS A 228 -7.16 -2.32 -6.12
N SER A 229 -7.06 -2.03 -4.83
CA SER A 229 -7.98 -2.54 -3.81
C SER A 229 -9.41 -2.18 -4.23
N THR A 230 -10.16 -3.16 -4.75
CA THR A 230 -11.60 -3.03 -4.76
C THR A 230 -11.96 -3.18 -3.30
N VAL A 231 -12.19 -2.06 -2.61
CA VAL A 231 -12.79 -2.08 -1.27
C VAL A 231 -14.08 -2.86 -1.43
N SER A 232 -14.05 -4.13 -1.02
CA SER A 232 -15.25 -4.92 -0.88
C SER A 232 -16.00 -4.24 0.25
N GLN A 233 -16.98 -3.41 -0.10
CA GLN A 233 -18.02 -3.03 0.83
C GLN A 233 -18.81 -4.30 1.17
N SER A 234 -18.24 -5.17 2.02
CA SER A 234 -19.03 -6.17 2.73
C SER A 234 -19.79 -5.44 3.83
N SER A 235 -20.95 -4.92 3.42
CA SER A 235 -22.21 -4.96 4.15
C SER A 235 -22.14 -4.69 5.66
N GLN A 236 -22.21 -3.42 6.03
CA GLN A 236 -23.13 -3.05 7.10
C GLN A 236 -24.55 -3.04 6.51
N ALA A 237 -25.27 -4.15 6.66
CA ALA A 237 -26.72 -4.18 6.52
C ALA A 237 -27.31 -5.39 7.27
N ALA A 238 -28.25 -5.09 8.18
CA ALA A 238 -29.19 -5.95 8.90
C ALA A 238 -28.60 -6.83 10.03
N ALA A 239 -29.09 -6.81 11.27
CA ALA A 239 -30.35 -6.31 11.83
C ALA A 239 -30.16 -5.82 13.28
#